data_AF-A0A933MGF6-F1
#
_entry.id   AF-A0A933MGF6-F1
#
_cell.length_a   1.000
_cell.length_b   1.000
_cell.length_c   1.000
_cell.angle_alpha   90.00
_cell.angle_beta   90.00
_cell.angle_gamma   90.00
#
_symmetry.space_group_name_H-M   'P 1'
#
loop_
_entity.id
_entity.type
_entity.pdbx_description
1 polymer ?
#
loop_
_entity_poly.entity_id
_entity_poly.type
_entity_poly.pdbx_seq_one_letter_code
_entity_poly.pdbx_strand_id
1 'polypeptide(L)'
;MRIKQAILICLSGIFVLLSLISCKKAPPSVDISAPLLTNNPTWDIVATNRQPLLTFFNSRGGVGKRTYIIQLDTNENFSSQNLIQYKDIPETDFYTTQKLVEADNPLLDDVRYYWRVRAVDSVGNIGPWAKSRFFVDTSSDDAFMNMVRVPVKNVEVSGGSNLKNITDIDDPGQVSFWQSTPPGEPTQWVKFELEDEVTIARIWMLSNTDGSGDGWLKDFVWQLSADGQNWDDIDGSEVADNDTYRNIIDIAPVSARYLRLLIKSWRGYAPQINAIILYSPGMPPVPQPPEGNYVLIVGNQMNGFTFTDLAKKVESLGLGLKTLVVPNHEVSLAMLEALSNKPVAIILSGNNADYPNMPMFELNGEYEIIRQTDIPILGICCGHQQLAMAYGFTYARSMGWSDISSMEKPKVRQEIKIVRKDPVFNGMPDPFVAAEVHGWAIGYLPERFEVIAQSDYIQSVKDKSRLIYGEQFHAEIQVSYNQGGPYLVNFLKMVLERQAKGG
;
A
#
# COMPACT_ATOMS: atom_id res chain seq x y z
N MET A 1 -49.32 -38.06 -25.63
CA MET A 1 -49.83 -37.19 -24.55
C MET A 1 -49.40 -37.81 -23.22
N ARG A 2 -48.61 -37.07 -22.43
CA ARG A 2 -48.22 -37.25 -21.02
C ARG A 2 -48.66 -38.53 -20.23
N ILE A 3 -47.67 -39.08 -19.48
CA ILE A 3 -47.70 -39.53 -18.05
C ILE A 3 -47.66 -41.06 -17.71
N LYS A 4 -46.65 -41.41 -16.87
CA LYS A 4 -46.50 -42.47 -15.80
C LYS A 4 -46.19 -43.93 -16.21
N GLN A 5 -45.04 -44.49 -15.78
CA GLN A 5 -44.73 -45.29 -14.55
C GLN A 5 -44.51 -46.77 -14.97
N ALA A 6 -43.69 -47.65 -14.39
CA ALA A 6 -42.75 -47.68 -13.26
C ALA A 6 -42.04 -49.08 -13.26
N ILE A 7 -41.23 -49.38 -12.20
CA ILE A 7 -40.90 -50.73 -11.62
C ILE A 7 -39.66 -51.42 -12.26
N LEU A 8 -38.63 -51.98 -11.57
CA LEU A 8 -38.24 -52.20 -10.15
C LEU A 8 -36.83 -52.87 -10.17
N ILE A 9 -35.93 -52.71 -9.18
CA ILE A 9 -35.50 -53.72 -8.16
C ILE A 9 -34.24 -53.10 -7.47
N CYS A 10 -34.26 -52.67 -6.19
CA CYS A 10 -33.87 -53.38 -4.93
C CYS A 10 -32.48 -54.08 -5.00
N LEU A 11 -31.52 -54.01 -4.05
CA LEU A 11 -31.52 -53.87 -2.60
C LEU A 11 -30.05 -53.75 -2.07
N SER A 12 -29.91 -53.51 -0.76
CA SER A 12 -28.71 -53.32 0.10
C SER A 12 -28.21 -51.87 0.19
N GLY A 13 -28.22 -51.15 1.31
CA GLY A 13 -28.51 -51.46 2.71
C GLY A 13 -27.29 -51.11 3.56
N ILE A 14 -27.33 -49.95 4.25
CA ILE A 14 -26.78 -49.70 5.60
C ILE A 14 -27.18 -48.27 6.01
N PHE A 15 -27.86 -48.20 7.15
CA PHE A 15 -28.20 -46.99 7.90
C PHE A 15 -26.93 -46.24 8.33
N VAL A 16 -26.87 -44.93 8.09
CA VAL A 16 -26.04 -44.02 8.89
C VAL A 16 -26.95 -42.96 9.49
N LEU A 17 -27.06 -43.02 10.81
CA LEU A 17 -27.70 -42.02 11.67
C LEU A 17 -27.17 -40.62 11.33
N LEU A 18 -28.07 -39.67 11.04
CA LEU A 18 -27.75 -38.26 11.18
C LEU A 18 -27.56 -37.95 12.67
N SER A 19 -26.32 -37.99 13.13
CA SER A 19 -25.93 -37.26 14.34
C SER A 19 -25.85 -35.78 13.98
N LEU A 20 -26.83 -35.00 14.43
CA LEU A 20 -26.69 -33.56 14.67
C LEU A 20 -25.55 -33.38 15.67
N ILE A 21 -24.32 -33.26 15.18
CA ILE A 21 -23.21 -32.75 15.96
C ILE A 21 -23.52 -31.28 16.17
N SER A 22 -24.12 -30.97 17.32
CA SER A 22 -23.97 -29.66 17.94
C SER A 22 -22.47 -29.36 17.92
N CYS A 23 -22.07 -28.37 17.12
CA CYS A 23 -20.73 -27.83 17.14
C CYS A 23 -20.54 -27.18 18.52
N LYS A 24 -20.20 -28.01 19.52
CA LYS A 24 -19.71 -27.51 20.80
C LYS A 24 -18.50 -26.65 20.45
N LYS A 25 -18.62 -25.34 20.62
CA LYS A 25 -17.46 -24.44 20.66
C LYS A 25 -16.40 -25.16 21.50
N ALA A 26 -15.23 -25.40 20.91
CA ALA A 26 -14.09 -25.86 21.67
C ALA A 26 -13.96 -24.98 22.93
N PRO A 27 -13.63 -25.54 24.11
CA PRO A 27 -13.36 -24.71 25.28
C PRO A 27 -12.31 -23.65 24.88
N PRO A 28 -12.41 -22.41 25.38
CA PRO A 28 -11.40 -21.39 25.10
C PRO A 28 -10.02 -21.96 25.40
N SER A 29 -9.11 -21.91 24.43
CA SER A 29 -7.74 -22.39 24.65
C SER A 29 -7.13 -21.57 25.79
N VAL A 30 -6.58 -22.26 26.79
CA VAL A 30 -5.80 -21.61 27.84
C VAL A 30 -4.56 -20.94 27.24
N ASP A 31 -4.03 -21.52 26.16
CA ASP A 31 -2.89 -20.99 25.45
C ASP A 31 -3.24 -19.72 24.68
N ILE A 32 -2.45 -18.68 24.93
CA ILE A 32 -2.47 -17.39 24.24
C ILE A 32 -1.64 -17.53 22.96
N SER A 33 -2.22 -17.21 21.81
CA SER A 33 -1.48 -17.15 20.55
C SER A 33 -0.55 -15.94 20.49
N ALA A 34 0.48 -15.98 19.64
CA ALA A 34 1.18 -14.76 19.26
C ALA A 34 0.18 -13.77 18.62
N PRO A 35 0.40 -12.46 18.78
CA PRO A 35 -0.24 -11.46 17.91
C PRO A 35 0.17 -11.70 16.45
N LEU A 36 -0.64 -11.24 15.48
CA LEU A 36 -0.23 -11.29 14.07
C LEU A 36 0.27 -9.92 13.62
N LEU A 37 1.54 -9.86 13.23
CA LEU A 37 2.22 -8.68 12.68
C LEU A 37 2.08 -8.58 11.16
N THR A 38 0.85 -8.76 10.68
CA THR A 38 0.49 -8.49 9.28
C THR A 38 0.03 -7.04 9.08
N ASN A 39 0.09 -6.23 10.13
CA ASN A 39 -0.25 -4.82 10.13
C ASN A 39 0.98 -3.98 10.50
N ASN A 40 0.98 -2.72 10.10
CA ASN A 40 2.19 -1.92 9.92
C ASN A 40 2.71 -1.30 11.26
N PRO A 41 3.96 -0.81 11.33
CA PRO A 41 5.02 -0.96 10.34
C PRO A 41 5.62 -2.37 10.39
N THR A 42 5.61 -3.09 9.27
CA THR A 42 6.10 -4.46 9.16
C THR A 42 6.82 -4.62 7.82
N TRP A 43 7.62 -5.68 7.67
CA TRP A 43 8.20 -6.11 6.40
C TRP A 43 8.90 -5.00 5.59
N ASP A 44 9.82 -4.28 6.23
CA ASP A 44 10.69 -3.29 5.58
C ASP A 44 9.95 -2.09 4.96
N ILE A 45 8.76 -1.77 5.46
CA ILE A 45 8.08 -0.49 5.17
C ILE A 45 8.94 0.67 5.69
N VAL A 46 8.86 1.79 4.97
CA VAL A 46 9.44 3.07 5.39
C VAL A 46 8.40 3.87 6.18
N ALA A 47 8.69 4.09 7.46
CA ALA A 47 7.95 4.98 8.32
C ALA A 47 8.46 6.42 8.13
N THR A 48 7.60 7.27 7.58
CA THR A 48 8.01 8.64 7.20
C THR A 48 7.91 9.66 8.31
N ASN A 49 7.83 9.18 9.55
CA ASN A 49 7.83 9.99 10.75
C ASN A 49 8.47 9.22 11.90
N ARG A 50 9.03 9.97 12.85
CA ARG A 50 9.75 9.41 14.01
C ARG A 50 8.84 8.88 15.12
N GLN A 51 7.52 8.94 14.94
CA GLN A 51 6.51 8.50 15.90
C GLN A 51 5.50 7.54 15.26
N PRO A 52 5.95 6.45 14.60
CA PRO A 52 5.04 5.59 13.87
C PRO A 52 3.99 4.97 14.81
N LEU A 53 2.76 4.84 14.33
CA LEU A 53 1.73 4.07 15.02
C LEU A 53 1.95 2.58 14.73
N LEU A 54 2.23 1.82 15.78
CA LEU A 54 2.40 0.38 15.73
C LEU A 54 1.02 -0.28 15.81
N THR A 55 0.66 -1.13 14.85
CA THR A 55 -0.63 -1.80 14.83
C THR A 55 -0.45 -3.29 14.57
N PHE A 56 -1.26 -4.12 15.24
CA PHE A 56 -1.21 -5.58 15.10
C PHE A 56 -2.57 -6.22 15.39
N PHE A 57 -2.82 -7.40 14.84
CA PHE A 57 -4.03 -8.16 15.19
C PHE A 57 -3.87 -8.81 16.56
N ASN A 58 -4.96 -8.74 17.32
CA ASN A 58 -5.02 -9.24 18.69
C ASN A 58 -4.72 -10.74 18.73
N SER A 59 -4.06 -11.16 19.81
CA SER A 59 -3.90 -12.57 20.13
C SER A 59 -5.28 -13.25 20.27
N ARG A 60 -5.32 -14.58 20.15
CA ARG A 60 -6.49 -15.41 20.46
C ARG A 60 -6.18 -16.29 21.67
N GLY A 61 -7.21 -16.86 22.30
CA GLY A 61 -7.08 -17.67 23.52
C GLY A 61 -6.82 -16.86 24.80
N GLY A 62 -6.39 -17.53 25.87
CA GLY A 62 -6.12 -16.92 27.17
C GLY A 62 -7.36 -16.58 28.00
N VAL A 63 -7.13 -16.04 29.21
CA VAL A 63 -8.18 -15.72 30.18
C VAL A 63 -8.42 -14.21 30.28
N GLY A 64 -9.65 -13.79 30.01
CA GLY A 64 -10.10 -12.40 30.21
C GLY A 64 -9.50 -11.42 29.18
N LYS A 65 -9.49 -10.13 29.55
CA LYS A 65 -8.92 -9.08 28.70
C LYS A 65 -7.40 -9.19 28.67
N ARG A 66 -6.82 -8.95 27.50
CA ARG A 66 -5.37 -9.01 27.29
C ARG A 66 -4.77 -7.61 27.30
N THR A 67 -3.52 -7.55 27.72
CA THR A 67 -2.64 -6.41 27.50
C THR A 67 -1.41 -6.86 26.70
N TYR A 68 -0.63 -5.93 26.17
CA TYR A 68 0.53 -6.23 25.34
C TYR A 68 1.80 -5.61 25.89
N ILE A 69 2.89 -6.34 25.70
CA ILE A 69 4.26 -5.85 25.85
C ILE A 69 4.82 -5.68 24.45
N ILE A 70 5.33 -4.49 24.15
CA ILE A 70 5.93 -4.12 22.86
C ILE A 70 7.39 -3.72 23.11
N GLN A 71 8.30 -4.15 22.26
CA GLN A 71 9.69 -3.74 22.27
C GLN A 71 10.13 -3.27 20.88
N LEU A 72 10.93 -2.21 20.82
CA LEU A 72 11.58 -1.70 19.60
C LEU A 72 13.07 -1.52 19.88
N ASP A 73 13.91 -1.90 18.92
CA ASP A 73 15.35 -1.82 19.04
C ASP A 73 16.00 -1.65 17.64
N THR A 74 17.17 -1.02 17.56
CA THR A 74 18.01 -0.99 16.37
C THR A 74 18.84 -2.26 16.20
N ASN A 75 18.88 -3.12 17.22
CA ASN A 75 19.51 -4.43 17.19
C ASN A 75 18.47 -5.54 17.13
N GLU A 76 18.64 -6.46 16.18
CA GLU A 76 17.70 -7.56 15.93
C GLU A 76 17.46 -8.49 17.14
N ASN A 77 18.42 -8.58 18.05
CA ASN A 77 18.36 -9.41 19.24
C ASN A 77 17.78 -8.68 20.47
N PHE A 78 17.31 -7.43 20.30
CA PHE A 78 16.72 -6.62 21.37
C PHE A 78 17.66 -6.42 22.56
N SER A 79 18.92 -6.07 22.26
CA SER A 79 20.02 -5.99 23.22
C SER A 79 20.76 -4.64 23.20
N SER A 80 20.33 -3.68 22.38
CA SER A 80 21.02 -2.39 22.33
C SER A 80 20.65 -1.51 23.53
N GLN A 81 21.42 -0.45 23.72
CA GLN A 81 21.11 0.59 24.71
C GLN A 81 19.87 1.42 24.34
N ASN A 82 19.41 1.34 23.08
CA ASN A 82 18.27 2.09 22.54
C ASN A 82 16.96 1.30 22.61
N LEU A 83 16.90 0.20 23.38
CA LEU A 83 15.69 -0.61 23.54
C LEU A 83 14.54 0.23 24.14
N ILE A 84 13.49 0.44 23.35
CA ILE A 84 12.23 1.04 23.79
C ILE A 84 11.28 -0.08 24.18
N GLN A 85 10.60 0.06 25.32
CA GLN A 85 9.64 -0.94 25.78
C GLN A 85 8.35 -0.30 26.30
N TYR A 86 7.23 -0.77 25.78
CA TYR A 86 5.89 -0.47 26.28
C TYR A 86 5.31 -1.69 26.98
N LYS A 87 4.59 -1.46 28.08
CA LYS A 87 3.91 -2.50 28.87
C LYS A 87 2.46 -2.10 29.09
N ASP A 88 1.64 -3.09 29.42
CA ASP A 88 0.26 -2.91 29.82
C ASP A 88 -0.61 -2.19 28.77
N ILE A 89 -0.26 -2.35 27.49
CA ILE A 89 -1.00 -1.75 26.38
C ILE A 89 -2.33 -2.49 26.22
N PRO A 90 -3.50 -1.85 26.43
CA PRO A 90 -4.78 -2.53 26.36
C PRO A 90 -5.18 -2.80 24.90
N GLU A 91 -6.02 -3.83 24.70
CA GLU A 91 -6.73 -4.03 23.43
C GLU A 91 -7.51 -2.76 23.04
N THR A 92 -7.27 -2.21 21.85
CA THR A 92 -7.93 -0.96 21.41
C THR A 92 -9.25 -1.20 20.70
N ASP A 93 -9.38 -2.29 19.96
CA ASP A 93 -10.63 -2.74 19.37
C ASP A 93 -10.74 -4.29 19.39
N PHE A 94 -11.81 -4.83 18.79
CA PHE A 94 -12.10 -6.27 18.81
C PHE A 94 -11.08 -7.12 18.02
N TYR A 95 -10.52 -6.58 16.94
CA TYR A 95 -9.63 -7.30 16.03
C TYR A 95 -8.17 -6.86 16.14
N THR A 96 -7.93 -5.59 16.42
CA THR A 96 -6.61 -4.96 16.39
C THR A 96 -6.30 -4.17 17.66
N THR A 97 -5.00 -4.04 17.93
CA THR A 97 -4.43 -3.16 18.95
C THR A 97 -3.46 -2.20 18.28
N GLN A 98 -3.43 -0.96 18.76
CA GLN A 98 -2.53 0.07 18.26
C GLN A 98 -1.79 0.82 19.38
N LYS A 99 -0.56 1.24 19.12
CA LYS A 99 0.28 2.03 20.03
C LYS A 99 1.13 3.03 19.25
N LEU A 100 0.90 4.32 19.46
CA LEU A 100 1.73 5.40 18.90
C LEU A 100 3.08 5.41 19.62
N VAL A 101 4.19 5.54 18.91
CA VAL A 101 5.50 5.80 19.57
C VAL A 101 5.44 7.15 20.30
N GLU A 102 5.94 7.20 21.53
CA GLU A 102 5.80 8.38 22.39
C GLU A 102 6.61 9.58 21.86
N ALA A 103 6.02 10.77 21.98
CA ALA A 103 6.62 12.01 21.47
C ALA A 103 7.87 12.45 22.24
N ASP A 104 8.02 12.04 23.49
CA ASP A 104 9.20 12.32 24.32
C ASP A 104 10.37 11.35 24.05
N ASN A 105 10.11 10.27 23.30
CA ASN A 105 11.11 9.29 22.87
C ASN A 105 10.93 8.90 21.38
N PRO A 106 11.08 9.86 20.45
CA PRO A 106 10.92 9.60 19.03
C PRO A 106 12.06 8.72 18.51
N LEU A 107 11.76 7.88 17.51
CA LEU A 107 12.74 7.03 16.85
C LEU A 107 13.83 7.86 16.16
N LEU A 108 15.00 7.30 15.93
CA LEU A 108 16.06 7.94 15.15
C LEU A 108 15.71 7.90 13.66
N ASP A 109 16.17 8.91 12.94
CA ASP A 109 16.05 8.97 11.48
C ASP A 109 17.14 8.14 10.81
N ASP A 110 16.92 7.72 9.56
CA ASP A 110 17.81 6.88 8.76
C ASP A 110 18.23 5.57 9.44
N VAL A 111 17.31 4.97 10.19
CA VAL A 111 17.59 3.81 11.04
C VAL A 111 16.58 2.69 10.82
N ARG A 112 17.11 1.47 10.67
CA ARG A 112 16.32 0.25 10.72
C ARG A 112 15.96 -0.10 12.16
N TYR A 113 14.68 -0.31 12.40
CA TYR A 113 14.14 -0.77 13.67
C TYR A 113 13.60 -2.19 13.54
N TYR A 114 13.91 -3.02 14.53
CA TYR A 114 13.29 -4.31 14.79
C TYR A 114 12.30 -4.13 15.94
N TRP A 115 11.12 -4.72 15.84
CA TRP A 115 10.14 -4.67 16.91
C TRP A 115 9.46 -6.01 17.14
N ARG A 116 8.98 -6.21 18.37
CA ARG A 116 8.24 -7.42 18.74
C ARG A 116 7.13 -7.12 19.73
N VAL A 117 6.10 -7.94 19.68
CA VAL A 117 4.92 -7.83 20.54
C VAL A 117 4.46 -9.20 21.05
N ARG A 118 3.97 -9.25 22.28
CA ARG A 118 3.33 -10.42 22.87
C ARG A 118 2.20 -10.02 23.81
N ALA A 119 1.22 -10.90 23.94
CA ALA A 119 0.09 -10.73 24.85
C ALA A 119 0.39 -11.21 26.27
N VAL A 120 -0.26 -10.57 27.23
CA VAL A 120 -0.39 -10.99 28.63
C VAL A 120 -1.89 -11.02 28.94
N ASP A 121 -2.42 -12.13 29.44
CA ASP A 121 -3.84 -12.19 29.81
C ASP A 121 -4.11 -11.67 31.22
N SER A 122 -5.39 -11.63 31.62
CA SER A 122 -5.81 -11.03 32.89
C SER A 122 -5.33 -11.78 34.15
N VAL A 123 -4.82 -13.01 34.01
CA VAL A 123 -4.25 -13.79 35.11
C VAL A 123 -2.73 -13.89 35.04
N GLY A 124 -2.10 -13.21 34.08
CA GLY A 124 -0.65 -13.10 33.95
C GLY A 124 0.01 -14.16 33.05
N ASN A 125 -0.76 -14.96 32.31
CA ASN A 125 -0.16 -15.86 31.32
C ASN A 125 0.43 -15.05 30.18
N ILE A 126 1.59 -15.47 29.67
CA ILE A 126 2.35 -14.73 28.65
C ILE A 126 2.36 -15.54 27.35
N GLY A 127 1.93 -14.91 26.26
CA GLY A 127 1.99 -15.49 24.92
C GLY A 127 3.38 -15.42 24.26
N PRO A 128 3.57 -16.13 23.14
CA PRO A 128 4.79 -16.06 22.35
C PRO A 128 4.98 -14.68 21.69
N TRP A 129 6.24 -14.35 21.37
CA TRP A 129 6.58 -13.14 20.62
C TRP A 129 6.22 -13.28 19.13
N ALA A 130 5.62 -12.24 18.57
CA ALA A 130 5.68 -11.95 17.15
C ALA A 130 6.72 -10.85 16.91
N LYS A 131 7.49 -10.93 15.83
CA LYS A 131 8.59 -10.01 15.50
C LYS A 131 8.48 -9.50 14.06
N SER A 132 8.86 -8.25 13.82
CA SER A 132 8.99 -7.65 12.50
C SER A 132 10.04 -6.52 12.51
N ARG A 133 10.20 -5.82 11.39
CA ARG A 133 11.14 -4.71 11.20
C ARG A 133 10.62 -3.68 10.19
N PHE A 134 11.13 -2.46 10.26
CA PHE A 134 10.83 -1.35 9.36
C PHE A 134 11.99 -0.34 9.35
N PHE A 135 11.98 0.59 8.40
CA PHE A 135 12.95 1.68 8.32
C PHE A 135 12.28 3.00 8.71
N VAL A 136 12.97 3.87 9.45
CA VAL A 136 12.53 5.24 9.70
C VAL A 136 13.34 6.15 8.80
N ASP A 137 12.66 6.99 8.05
CA ASP A 137 13.24 7.96 7.11
C ASP A 137 12.26 9.12 6.99
N THR A 138 12.63 10.32 7.45
CA THR A 138 11.75 11.47 7.41
C THR A 138 11.88 12.36 6.18
N SER A 139 12.90 12.15 5.35
CA SER A 139 13.27 13.00 4.21
C SER A 139 13.74 12.19 2.99
N SER A 140 13.24 12.55 1.81
CA SER A 140 13.69 11.96 0.53
C SER A 140 15.04 12.55 0.09
N ASP A 141 16.07 12.53 0.93
CA ASP A 141 17.33 13.24 0.68
C ASP A 141 18.57 12.34 0.58
N ASP A 142 18.44 11.05 0.85
CA ASP A 142 19.55 10.12 0.89
C ASP A 142 19.62 9.18 -0.33
N ALA A 143 20.63 8.29 -0.35
CA ALA A 143 20.76 7.28 -1.39
C ALA A 143 19.65 6.22 -1.35
N PHE A 144 18.97 6.03 -0.20
CA PHE A 144 17.85 5.12 -0.09
C PHE A 144 16.66 5.63 -0.91
N MET A 145 16.40 6.93 -0.91
CA MET A 145 15.24 7.53 -1.58
C MET A 145 15.52 8.07 -2.98
N ASN A 146 16.78 8.46 -3.28
CA ASN A 146 17.20 8.96 -4.59
C ASN A 146 17.41 7.82 -5.59
N MET A 147 16.31 7.17 -5.95
CA MET A 147 16.25 6.01 -6.82
C MET A 147 15.25 6.23 -7.96
N VAL A 148 15.66 5.94 -9.19
CA VAL A 148 14.79 5.94 -10.36
C VAL A 148 14.56 4.51 -10.83
N ARG A 149 13.32 4.20 -11.21
CA ARG A 149 12.99 2.88 -11.79
C ARG A 149 13.75 2.68 -13.10
N VAL A 150 14.27 1.48 -13.30
CA VAL A 150 14.98 1.10 -14.52
C VAL A 150 14.02 0.39 -15.48
N PRO A 151 13.82 0.91 -16.71
CA PRO A 151 13.01 0.25 -17.71
C PRO A 151 13.58 -1.11 -18.10
N VAL A 152 12.71 -2.12 -18.12
CA VAL A 152 13.04 -3.47 -18.58
C VAL A 152 12.56 -3.63 -20.02
N LYS A 153 13.48 -3.97 -20.92
CA LYS A 153 13.17 -4.17 -22.34
C LYS A 153 12.51 -5.53 -22.59
N ASN A 154 13.04 -6.58 -21.96
CA ASN A 154 12.51 -7.93 -22.10
C ASN A 154 12.75 -8.77 -20.83
N VAL A 155 11.86 -9.73 -20.58
CA VAL A 155 12.00 -10.71 -19.51
C VAL A 155 11.95 -12.11 -20.11
N GLU A 156 12.85 -12.99 -19.67
CA GLU A 156 12.85 -14.41 -19.99
C GLU A 156 12.83 -15.21 -18.69
N VAL A 157 12.28 -16.42 -18.72
CA VAL A 157 12.21 -17.31 -17.55
C VAL A 157 12.61 -18.73 -17.91
N SER A 158 13.08 -19.49 -16.92
CA SER A 158 13.40 -20.91 -17.07
C SER A 158 12.19 -21.79 -17.45
N GLY A 159 10.97 -21.33 -17.17
CA GLY A 159 9.73 -22.01 -17.49
C GLY A 159 8.52 -21.36 -16.82
N GLY A 160 7.34 -21.99 -16.94
CA GLY A 160 6.12 -21.55 -16.26
C GLY A 160 5.15 -20.72 -17.11
N SER A 161 4.27 -19.98 -16.44
CA SER A 161 3.18 -19.20 -17.05
C SER A 161 3.11 -17.78 -16.47
N ASN A 162 2.36 -16.90 -17.15
CA ASN A 162 2.10 -15.52 -16.72
C ASN A 162 3.35 -14.63 -16.56
N LEU A 163 4.34 -14.80 -17.44
CA LEU A 163 5.58 -14.03 -17.50
C LEU A 163 5.39 -12.50 -17.36
N LYS A 164 4.36 -11.96 -18.03
CA LYS A 164 4.08 -10.52 -18.04
C LYS A 164 3.91 -9.93 -16.63
N ASN A 165 3.45 -10.74 -15.67
CA ASN A 165 3.14 -10.26 -14.32
C ASN A 165 4.41 -9.86 -13.57
N ILE A 166 5.57 -10.44 -13.87
CA ILE A 166 6.85 -10.12 -13.19
C ILE A 166 7.15 -8.61 -13.20
N THR A 167 6.76 -7.91 -14.25
CA THR A 167 6.97 -6.45 -14.39
C THR A 167 5.66 -5.68 -14.46
N ASP A 168 4.50 -6.33 -14.25
CA ASP A 168 3.17 -5.70 -14.32
C ASP A 168 2.82 -5.04 -13.00
N ILE A 169 3.40 -3.87 -12.77
CA ILE A 169 3.16 -3.10 -11.56
C ILE A 169 1.78 -2.41 -11.51
N ASP A 170 1.01 -2.50 -12.60
CA ASP A 170 -0.34 -1.94 -12.71
C ASP A 170 -1.43 -2.95 -12.31
N ASP A 171 -1.05 -4.19 -11.99
CA ASP A 171 -1.95 -5.22 -11.52
C ASP A 171 -2.68 -4.79 -10.23
N PRO A 172 -4.03 -4.71 -10.23
CA PRO A 172 -4.80 -4.27 -9.07
C PRO A 172 -4.53 -5.14 -7.83
N GLY A 173 -3.98 -4.53 -6.78
CA GLY A 173 -3.62 -5.23 -5.55
C GLY A 173 -2.44 -6.20 -5.65
N GLN A 174 -1.75 -6.26 -6.81
CA GLN A 174 -0.59 -7.12 -7.04
C GLN A 174 -0.87 -8.59 -6.71
N VAL A 175 -2.01 -9.11 -7.14
CA VAL A 175 -2.51 -10.46 -6.80
C VAL A 175 -2.21 -11.50 -7.86
N SER A 176 -1.91 -11.06 -9.08
CA SER A 176 -1.49 -11.92 -10.18
C SER A 176 0.02 -12.15 -10.11
N PHE A 177 0.45 -13.32 -10.57
CA PHE A 177 1.86 -13.73 -10.46
C PHE A 177 2.30 -14.58 -11.65
N TRP A 178 3.59 -14.51 -11.94
CA TRP A 178 4.29 -15.58 -12.64
C TRP A 178 4.47 -16.77 -11.70
N GLN A 179 4.34 -17.97 -12.24
CA GLN A 179 4.63 -19.21 -11.53
C GLN A 179 5.49 -20.10 -12.43
N SER A 180 6.58 -20.67 -11.89
CA SER A 180 7.37 -21.65 -12.67
C SER A 180 6.58 -22.94 -12.95
N THR A 181 7.08 -23.78 -13.85
CA THR A 181 6.47 -25.11 -14.12
C THR A 181 6.40 -25.92 -12.83
N PRO A 182 5.21 -26.40 -12.39
CA PRO A 182 5.11 -27.18 -11.17
C PRO A 182 5.25 -28.70 -11.39
N PRO A 183 5.86 -29.45 -10.45
CA PRO A 183 6.64 -28.95 -9.32
C PRO A 183 7.90 -28.24 -9.84
N GLY A 184 8.30 -27.12 -9.23
CA GLY A 184 9.48 -26.38 -9.69
C GLY A 184 10.72 -27.27 -9.82
N GLU A 185 11.51 -27.07 -10.88
CA GLU A 185 12.86 -27.67 -11.03
C GLU A 185 13.83 -27.16 -9.96
N PRO A 186 14.84 -27.95 -9.54
CA PRO A 186 15.74 -27.62 -8.42
C PRO A 186 16.32 -26.21 -8.41
N THR A 187 16.48 -25.61 -9.60
CA THR A 187 16.74 -24.18 -9.75
C THR A 187 15.80 -23.58 -10.79
N GLN A 188 15.41 -22.33 -10.58
CA GLN A 188 14.64 -21.52 -11.54
C GLN A 188 15.37 -20.20 -11.76
N TRP A 189 15.12 -19.53 -12.88
CA TRP A 189 15.68 -18.22 -13.12
C TRP A 189 14.72 -17.28 -13.85
N VAL A 190 14.90 -15.98 -13.58
CA VAL A 190 14.26 -14.87 -14.29
C VAL A 190 15.36 -13.97 -14.81
N LYS A 191 15.43 -13.79 -16.12
CA LYS A 191 16.43 -12.97 -16.82
C LYS A 191 15.77 -11.68 -17.29
N PHE A 192 16.44 -10.57 -17.08
CA PHE A 192 16.05 -9.23 -17.50
C PHE A 192 17.05 -8.73 -18.53
N GLU A 193 16.56 -8.29 -19.70
CA GLU A 193 17.32 -7.46 -20.64
C GLU A 193 16.93 -6.01 -20.41
N LEU A 194 17.91 -5.14 -20.21
CA LEU A 194 17.71 -3.70 -20.05
C LEU A 194 17.81 -2.97 -21.39
N GLU A 195 17.26 -1.76 -21.50
CA GLU A 195 17.28 -0.96 -22.74
C GLU A 195 18.69 -0.58 -23.19
N ASP A 196 19.57 -0.31 -22.22
CA ASP A 196 20.99 0.07 -22.36
C ASP A 196 21.81 -0.55 -21.22
N GLU A 197 23.12 -0.28 -21.19
CA GLU A 197 23.91 -0.55 -19.98
C GLU A 197 23.52 0.49 -18.93
N VAL A 198 22.86 0.04 -17.86
CA VAL A 198 22.32 0.90 -16.80
C VAL A 198 22.88 0.44 -15.45
N THR A 199 23.12 1.41 -14.57
CA THR A 199 23.52 1.14 -13.20
C THR A 199 22.33 0.67 -12.36
N ILE A 200 22.47 -0.46 -11.68
CA ILE A 200 21.50 -0.96 -10.70
C ILE A 200 22.12 -0.84 -9.31
N ALA A 201 21.37 -0.32 -8.35
CA ALA A 201 21.77 -0.26 -6.94
C ALA A 201 20.72 -0.83 -5.98
N ARG A 202 19.49 -1.01 -6.44
CA ARG A 202 18.42 -1.61 -5.63
C ARG A 202 17.48 -2.47 -6.45
N ILE A 203 16.96 -3.49 -5.80
CA ILE A 203 15.94 -4.38 -6.32
C ILE A 203 14.82 -4.51 -5.28
N TRP A 204 13.60 -4.24 -5.70
CA TRP A 204 12.40 -4.57 -4.92
C TRP A 204 11.70 -5.78 -5.55
N MET A 205 11.28 -6.74 -4.73
CA MET A 205 10.64 -7.96 -5.19
C MET A 205 9.45 -8.33 -4.33
N LEU A 206 8.42 -8.89 -4.98
CA LEU A 206 7.22 -9.40 -4.37
C LEU A 206 6.93 -10.82 -4.88
N SER A 207 6.83 -11.76 -3.96
CA SER A 207 6.34 -13.13 -4.14
C SER A 207 4.87 -13.23 -3.74
N ASN A 208 4.29 -14.43 -3.90
CA ASN A 208 2.87 -14.68 -3.65
C ASN A 208 2.38 -14.13 -2.29
N THR A 209 1.28 -13.38 -2.32
CA THR A 209 0.76 -12.59 -1.19
C THR A 209 -0.42 -13.26 -0.48
N ASP A 210 -0.76 -14.51 -0.82
CA ASP A 210 -1.93 -15.24 -0.29
C ASP A 210 -1.87 -15.60 1.21
N GLY A 211 -0.74 -15.33 1.87
CA GLY A 211 -0.51 -15.56 3.29
C GLY A 211 -0.28 -17.03 3.69
N SER A 212 -0.29 -17.97 2.72
CA SER A 212 -0.02 -19.39 2.97
C SER A 212 1.48 -19.70 3.09
N GLY A 213 2.32 -18.83 2.54
CA GLY A 213 3.75 -19.08 2.37
C GLY A 213 4.10 -19.89 1.12
N ASP A 214 3.12 -20.43 0.40
CA ASP A 214 3.35 -21.13 -0.88
C ASP A 214 3.87 -20.15 -1.93
N GLY A 215 4.87 -20.58 -2.69
CA GLY A 215 5.52 -19.79 -3.73
C GLY A 215 6.53 -18.75 -3.26
N TRP A 216 6.74 -18.58 -1.95
CA TRP A 216 7.74 -17.65 -1.43
C TRP A 216 9.15 -18.15 -1.76
N LEU A 217 9.98 -17.26 -2.31
CA LEU A 217 11.39 -17.52 -2.57
C LEU A 217 12.11 -17.65 -1.22
N LYS A 218 12.92 -18.70 -1.07
CA LYS A 218 13.63 -19.00 0.18
C LYS A 218 15.13 -18.70 0.06
N ASP A 219 15.79 -19.29 -0.93
CA ASP A 219 17.21 -19.06 -1.22
C ASP A 219 17.36 -18.58 -2.66
N PHE A 220 18.03 -17.45 -2.89
CA PHE A 220 18.24 -16.90 -4.23
C PHE A 220 19.42 -15.92 -4.27
N VAL A 221 19.91 -15.62 -5.47
CA VAL A 221 21.00 -14.65 -5.71
C VAL A 221 20.73 -13.89 -7.00
N TRP A 222 21.20 -12.65 -7.08
CA TRP A 222 21.19 -11.87 -8.31
C TRP A 222 22.52 -11.94 -9.03
N GLN A 223 22.46 -11.98 -10.35
CA GLN A 223 23.61 -12.16 -11.22
C GLN A 223 23.60 -11.12 -12.33
N LEU A 224 24.78 -10.76 -12.80
CA LEU A 224 24.98 -9.89 -13.95
C LEU A 224 25.59 -10.66 -15.13
N SER A 225 25.36 -10.15 -16.33
CA SER A 225 25.98 -10.67 -17.54
C SER A 225 26.16 -9.58 -18.59
N ALA A 226 27.27 -9.65 -19.33
CA ALA A 226 27.54 -8.79 -20.48
C ALA A 226 26.93 -9.33 -21.79
N ASP A 227 26.82 -10.65 -21.92
CA ASP A 227 26.38 -11.34 -23.14
C ASP A 227 25.02 -12.06 -23.00
N GLY A 228 24.46 -12.08 -21.80
CA GLY A 228 23.23 -12.78 -21.44
C GLY A 228 23.38 -14.30 -21.35
N GLN A 229 24.62 -14.82 -21.38
CA GLN A 229 24.93 -16.26 -21.37
C GLN A 229 25.84 -16.65 -20.20
N ASN A 230 26.88 -15.87 -19.93
CA ASN A 230 27.83 -16.07 -18.83
C ASN A 230 27.46 -15.16 -17.67
N TRP A 231 27.36 -15.73 -16.47
CA TRP A 231 26.75 -15.06 -15.30
C TRP A 231 27.68 -15.07 -14.11
N ASP A 232 27.80 -13.90 -13.48
CA ASP A 232 28.54 -13.71 -12.24
C ASP A 232 27.58 -13.26 -11.13
N ASP A 233 27.74 -13.81 -9.92
CA ASP A 233 26.97 -13.40 -8.75
C ASP A 233 27.31 -11.94 -8.38
N ILE A 234 26.29 -11.16 -8.05
CA ILE A 234 26.44 -9.80 -7.56
C ILE A 234 26.74 -9.87 -6.05
N ASP A 235 27.88 -9.33 -5.64
CA ASP A 235 28.29 -9.27 -4.24
C ASP A 235 27.20 -8.61 -3.37
N GLY A 236 26.83 -9.27 -2.27
CA GLY A 236 25.81 -8.79 -1.33
C GLY A 236 24.35 -9.03 -1.75
N SER A 237 24.10 -9.62 -2.92
CA SER A 237 22.74 -9.89 -3.39
C SER A 237 22.15 -11.25 -2.98
N GLU A 238 22.95 -12.10 -2.34
CA GLU A 238 22.50 -13.42 -1.89
C GLU A 238 21.55 -13.30 -0.70
N VAL A 239 20.41 -13.97 -0.82
CA VAL A 239 19.41 -14.11 0.24
C VAL A 239 19.24 -15.58 0.57
N ALA A 240 19.30 -15.91 1.86
CA ALA A 240 19.19 -17.27 2.37
C ALA A 240 18.14 -17.35 3.50
N ASP A 241 17.44 -18.48 3.55
CA ASP A 241 16.37 -18.78 4.52
C ASP A 241 15.29 -17.71 4.63
N ASN A 242 14.95 -17.08 3.50
CA ASN A 242 13.97 -16.01 3.46
C ASN A 242 12.58 -16.47 3.98
N ASP A 243 11.97 -15.61 4.79
CA ASP A 243 10.71 -15.85 5.49
C ASP A 243 9.67 -14.76 5.22
N THR A 244 9.88 -13.95 4.19
CA THR A 244 8.96 -12.91 3.73
C THR A 244 8.70 -13.03 2.23
N TYR A 245 7.51 -12.62 1.78
CA TYR A 245 7.20 -12.51 0.36
C TYR A 245 7.69 -11.19 -0.25
N ARG A 246 8.18 -10.26 0.56
CA ARG A 246 8.65 -8.93 0.11
C ARG A 246 10.13 -8.76 0.42
N ASN A 247 10.90 -8.31 -0.56
CA ASN A 247 12.34 -8.07 -0.42
C ASN A 247 12.74 -6.69 -0.97
N ILE A 248 13.62 -6.00 -0.24
CA ILE A 248 14.42 -4.87 -0.73
C ILE A 248 15.88 -5.29 -0.63
N ILE A 249 16.58 -5.31 -1.75
CA ILE A 249 17.96 -5.75 -1.86
C ILE A 249 18.76 -4.55 -2.34
N ASP A 250 19.52 -3.96 -1.42
CA ASP A 250 20.48 -2.90 -1.71
C ASP A 250 21.83 -3.54 -2.05
N ILE A 251 22.39 -3.15 -3.19
CA ILE A 251 23.68 -3.63 -3.69
C ILE A 251 24.60 -2.44 -3.97
N ALA A 252 25.91 -2.69 -3.96
CA ALA A 252 26.83 -1.71 -4.53
C ALA A 252 26.43 -1.44 -6.00
N PRO A 253 26.48 -0.18 -6.48
CA PRO A 253 26.06 0.13 -7.84
C PRO A 253 26.83 -0.71 -8.88
N VAL A 254 26.10 -1.47 -9.70
CA VAL A 254 26.65 -2.30 -10.78
C VAL A 254 26.08 -1.88 -12.13
N SER A 255 26.93 -1.70 -13.13
CA SER A 255 26.48 -1.50 -14.51
C SER A 255 26.21 -2.85 -15.15
N ALA A 256 25.01 -3.02 -15.71
CA ALA A 256 24.64 -4.26 -16.37
C ALA A 256 23.77 -3.99 -17.60
N ARG A 257 23.91 -4.86 -18.62
CA ARG A 257 22.96 -4.99 -19.72
C ARG A 257 21.94 -6.09 -19.45
N TYR A 258 22.38 -7.16 -18.79
CA TYR A 258 21.54 -8.28 -18.40
C TYR A 258 21.65 -8.55 -16.90
N LEU A 259 20.51 -8.75 -16.25
CA LEU A 259 20.42 -9.27 -14.88
C LEU A 259 19.71 -10.60 -14.87
N ARG A 260 20.02 -11.45 -13.88
CA ARG A 260 19.30 -12.69 -13.62
C ARG A 260 19.08 -12.87 -12.13
N LEU A 261 17.83 -13.11 -11.76
CA LEU A 261 17.49 -13.72 -10.49
C LEU A 261 17.65 -15.23 -10.63
N LEU A 262 18.55 -15.83 -9.85
CA LEU A 262 18.71 -17.27 -9.73
C LEU A 262 18.05 -17.76 -8.45
N ILE A 263 16.95 -18.47 -8.58
CA ILE A 263 16.17 -19.06 -7.49
C ILE A 263 16.74 -20.45 -7.18
N LYS A 264 17.27 -20.61 -5.97
CA LYS A 264 17.90 -21.86 -5.50
C LYS A 264 16.92 -22.73 -4.68
N SER A 265 15.95 -22.11 -4.00
CA SER A 265 14.88 -22.83 -3.29
C SER A 265 13.66 -21.94 -3.01
N TRP A 266 12.51 -22.55 -2.71
CA TRP A 266 11.25 -21.86 -2.39
C TRP A 266 10.41 -22.69 -1.42
N ARG A 267 9.36 -22.07 -0.87
CA ARG A 267 8.35 -22.73 -0.04
C ARG A 267 7.20 -23.23 -0.91
N GLY A 268 6.72 -24.43 -0.63
CA GLY A 268 5.55 -25.02 -1.31
C GLY A 268 5.84 -25.59 -2.71
N TYR A 269 4.88 -25.47 -3.64
CA TYR A 269 4.85 -26.31 -4.86
C TYR A 269 5.73 -25.79 -6.00
N ALA A 270 5.77 -24.47 -6.20
CA ALA A 270 6.60 -23.80 -7.20
C ALA A 270 6.80 -22.32 -6.82
N PRO A 271 7.95 -21.67 -7.13
CA PRO A 271 8.16 -20.26 -6.86
C PRO A 271 7.19 -19.40 -7.65
N GLN A 272 6.76 -18.31 -7.02
CA GLN A 272 5.83 -17.35 -7.59
C GLN A 272 6.35 -15.93 -7.39
N ILE A 273 6.20 -15.11 -8.41
CA ILE A 273 6.63 -13.70 -8.42
C ILE A 273 5.47 -12.85 -8.91
N ASN A 274 5.04 -11.93 -8.06
CA ASN A 274 3.99 -10.96 -8.34
C ASN A 274 4.58 -9.74 -9.04
N ALA A 275 5.73 -9.23 -8.58
CA ALA A 275 6.39 -8.09 -9.20
C ALA A 275 7.87 -8.00 -8.83
N ILE A 276 8.66 -7.42 -9.73
CA ILE A 276 10.06 -7.04 -9.55
C ILE A 276 10.25 -5.64 -10.14
N ILE A 277 10.89 -4.76 -9.37
CA ILE A 277 11.27 -3.41 -9.81
C ILE A 277 12.77 -3.23 -9.57
N LEU A 278 13.47 -2.79 -10.61
CA LEU A 278 14.89 -2.48 -10.59
C LEU A 278 15.08 -0.97 -10.44
N TYR A 279 16.08 -0.55 -9.66
CA TYR A 279 16.33 0.86 -9.39
C TYR A 279 17.80 1.24 -9.62
N SER A 280 17.98 2.41 -10.23
CA SER A 280 19.27 3.09 -10.39
C SER A 280 19.35 4.27 -9.42
N PRO A 281 20.52 4.59 -8.87
CA PRO A 281 20.73 5.86 -8.19
C PRO A 281 20.41 7.03 -9.12
N GLY A 282 19.69 8.03 -8.62
CA GLY A 282 19.39 9.24 -9.36
C GLY A 282 18.08 9.90 -8.96
N MET A 283 17.83 11.05 -9.57
CA MET A 283 16.58 11.79 -9.44
C MET A 283 15.82 11.75 -10.76
N PRO A 284 14.48 11.62 -10.73
CA PRO A 284 13.65 11.78 -11.92
C PRO A 284 13.90 13.14 -12.60
N PRO A 285 13.79 13.22 -13.94
CA PRO A 285 13.92 14.49 -14.64
C PRO A 285 12.81 15.46 -14.21
N VAL A 286 13.15 16.74 -14.05
CA VAL A 286 12.16 17.77 -13.72
C VAL A 286 11.28 18.03 -14.94
N PRO A 287 9.95 17.79 -14.86
CA PRO A 287 9.06 17.97 -16.00
C PRO A 287 8.91 19.45 -16.37
N GLN A 288 8.58 19.71 -17.64
CA GLN A 288 8.31 21.07 -18.11
C GLN A 288 6.84 21.44 -17.88
N PRO A 289 6.54 22.43 -17.04
CA PRO A 289 5.18 22.87 -16.80
C PRO A 289 4.60 23.62 -18.00
N PRO A 290 3.27 23.55 -18.22
CA PRO A 290 2.60 24.33 -19.26
C PRO A 290 2.58 25.82 -18.92
N GLU A 291 2.42 26.66 -19.95
CA GLU A 291 2.22 28.10 -19.77
C GLU A 291 0.88 28.39 -19.06
N GLY A 292 0.91 29.36 -18.14
CA GLY A 292 -0.28 29.82 -17.41
C GLY A 292 -0.60 29.01 -16.15
N ASN A 293 -1.86 29.07 -15.72
CA ASN A 293 -2.34 28.36 -14.53
C ASN A 293 -2.55 26.88 -14.83
N TYR A 294 -1.96 26.02 -14.01
CA TYR A 294 -2.06 24.57 -14.17
C TYR A 294 -2.15 23.83 -12.85
N VAL A 295 -2.71 22.63 -12.91
CA VAL A 295 -2.80 21.68 -11.81
C VAL A 295 -1.77 20.58 -12.01
N LEU A 296 -0.96 20.32 -10.99
CA LEU A 296 -0.10 19.13 -10.96
C LEU A 296 -0.94 17.94 -10.49
N ILE A 297 -1.01 16.88 -11.29
CA ILE A 297 -1.70 15.64 -10.96
C ILE A 297 -0.64 14.56 -10.71
N VAL A 298 -0.72 13.92 -9.56
CA VAL A 298 0.17 12.82 -9.16
C VAL A 298 -0.61 11.51 -9.16
N GLY A 299 -0.13 10.48 -9.85
CA GLY A 299 -0.85 9.20 -9.97
C GLY A 299 0.01 8.02 -10.41
N ASN A 300 -0.61 6.85 -10.53
CA ASN A 300 0.09 5.61 -10.88
C ASN A 300 0.32 5.52 -12.41
N GLN A 301 1.60 5.69 -12.82
CA GLN A 301 2.14 5.71 -14.20
C GLN A 301 1.54 6.74 -15.18
N MET A 302 2.15 6.89 -16.36
CA MET A 302 2.06 8.03 -17.32
C MET A 302 0.66 8.48 -17.78
N ASN A 303 -0.43 7.87 -17.29
CA ASN A 303 -1.81 8.30 -17.55
C ASN A 303 -2.62 8.58 -16.26
N GLY A 304 -1.98 8.62 -15.08
CA GLY A 304 -2.71 8.57 -13.82
C GLY A 304 -3.55 7.29 -13.73
N PHE A 305 -4.35 7.16 -12.70
CA PHE A 305 -5.17 5.98 -12.52
C PHE A 305 -6.06 5.65 -13.75
N THR A 306 -5.89 4.43 -14.26
CA THR A 306 -6.30 3.93 -15.58
C THR A 306 -7.81 3.71 -15.72
N PHE A 307 -8.66 4.73 -15.53
CA PHE A 307 -10.02 4.84 -16.12
C PHE A 307 -10.74 6.17 -15.82
N THR A 308 -10.25 7.05 -14.94
CA THR A 308 -11.01 8.23 -14.50
C THR A 308 -10.86 9.46 -15.40
N ASP A 309 -9.87 9.47 -16.31
CA ASP A 309 -9.61 10.60 -17.23
C ASP A 309 -9.47 11.95 -16.49
N LEU A 310 -8.95 11.95 -15.26
CA LEU A 310 -8.92 13.09 -14.34
C LEU A 310 -8.30 14.36 -14.97
N ALA A 311 -7.18 14.22 -15.69
CA ALA A 311 -6.53 15.35 -16.37
C ALA A 311 -7.48 16.01 -17.39
N LYS A 312 -8.09 15.20 -18.29
CA LYS A 312 -9.09 15.68 -19.24
C LYS A 312 -10.30 16.29 -18.52
N LYS A 313 -10.72 15.69 -17.41
CA LYS A 313 -11.84 16.20 -16.60
C LYS A 313 -11.52 17.60 -16.10
N VAL A 314 -10.37 17.83 -15.48
CA VAL A 314 -9.93 19.14 -14.98
C VAL A 314 -9.90 20.18 -16.10
N GLU A 315 -9.31 19.85 -17.25
CA GLU A 315 -9.24 20.77 -18.40
C GLU A 315 -10.62 21.09 -19.00
N SER A 316 -11.58 20.15 -18.90
CA SER A 316 -12.95 20.32 -19.40
C SER A 316 -13.87 21.18 -18.51
N LEU A 317 -13.46 21.53 -17.28
CA LEU A 317 -14.31 22.26 -16.33
C LEU A 317 -14.55 23.74 -16.70
N GLY A 318 -13.90 24.25 -17.75
CA GLY A 318 -14.05 25.65 -18.16
C GLY A 318 -13.40 26.66 -17.20
N LEU A 319 -12.45 26.21 -16.38
CA LEU A 319 -11.71 27.05 -15.42
C LEU A 319 -10.41 27.63 -15.97
N GLY A 320 -10.07 27.36 -17.24
CA GLY A 320 -8.83 27.82 -17.87
C GLY A 320 -7.56 27.15 -17.32
N LEU A 321 -7.70 26.00 -16.66
CA LEU A 321 -6.61 25.24 -16.08
C LEU A 321 -6.02 24.27 -17.12
N LYS A 322 -4.69 24.22 -17.20
CA LYS A 322 -3.95 23.11 -17.82
C LYS A 322 -3.59 22.06 -16.79
N THR A 323 -3.11 20.91 -17.25
CA THR A 323 -2.64 19.84 -16.36
C THR A 323 -1.20 19.44 -16.66
N LEU A 324 -0.48 19.05 -15.62
CA LEU A 324 0.81 18.36 -15.71
C LEU A 324 0.66 17.07 -14.90
N VAL A 325 0.90 15.92 -15.51
CA VAL A 325 0.77 14.61 -14.85
C VAL A 325 2.16 14.05 -14.59
N VAL A 326 2.41 13.62 -13.35
CA VAL A 326 3.67 12.99 -12.94
C VAL A 326 3.37 11.67 -12.21
N PRO A 327 4.11 10.59 -12.47
CA PRO A 327 4.01 9.36 -11.70
C PRO A 327 4.32 9.58 -10.21
N ASN A 328 3.63 8.87 -9.32
CA ASN A 328 3.85 8.97 -7.88
C ASN A 328 5.32 8.69 -7.48
N HIS A 329 5.99 7.75 -8.15
CA HIS A 329 7.39 7.40 -7.88
C HIS A 329 8.40 8.41 -8.45
N GLU A 330 7.94 9.42 -9.19
CA GLU A 330 8.78 10.50 -9.73
C GLU A 330 8.55 11.85 -9.04
N VAL A 331 7.52 11.95 -8.19
CA VAL A 331 7.19 13.18 -7.48
C VAL A 331 8.07 13.34 -6.25
N SER A 332 8.54 14.55 -5.99
CA SER A 332 9.25 14.88 -4.75
C SER A 332 9.12 16.37 -4.46
N LEU A 333 9.43 16.78 -3.22
CA LEU A 333 9.49 18.20 -2.88
C LEU A 333 10.56 18.92 -3.70
N ALA A 334 11.73 18.30 -3.89
CA ALA A 334 12.81 18.85 -4.72
C ALA A 334 12.39 19.04 -6.19
N MET A 335 11.65 18.08 -6.77
CA MET A 335 11.08 18.23 -8.12
C MET A 335 10.11 19.41 -8.17
N LEU A 336 9.19 19.50 -7.20
CA LEU A 336 8.22 20.59 -7.11
C LEU A 336 8.92 21.95 -6.97
N GLU A 337 10.02 22.02 -6.22
CA GLU A 337 10.86 23.21 -6.03
C GLU A 337 11.58 23.64 -7.31
N ALA A 338 12.04 22.67 -8.11
CA ALA A 338 12.77 22.91 -9.35
C ALA A 338 11.89 23.32 -10.55
N LEU A 339 10.57 23.19 -10.48
CA LEU A 339 9.67 23.65 -11.55
C LEU A 339 9.82 25.15 -11.83
N SER A 340 9.84 25.51 -13.13
CA SER A 340 10.02 26.90 -13.60
C SER A 340 8.89 27.85 -13.18
N ASN A 341 7.67 27.33 -12.98
CA ASN A 341 6.54 27.99 -12.32
C ASN A 341 5.77 26.97 -11.47
N LYS A 342 5.15 27.43 -10.36
CA LYS A 342 4.42 26.56 -9.43
C LYS A 342 2.99 26.24 -9.93
N PRO A 343 2.47 25.03 -9.68
CA PRO A 343 1.07 24.73 -9.95
C PRO A 343 0.16 25.53 -9.01
N VAL A 344 -1.07 25.83 -9.45
CA VAL A 344 -2.06 26.48 -8.58
C VAL A 344 -2.63 25.52 -7.53
N ALA A 345 -2.62 24.22 -7.84
CA ALA A 345 -3.00 23.15 -6.94
C ALA A 345 -2.32 21.84 -7.34
N ILE A 346 -2.23 20.92 -6.38
CA ILE A 346 -1.80 19.54 -6.57
C ILE A 346 -3.02 18.64 -6.35
N ILE A 347 -3.24 17.68 -7.23
CA ILE A 347 -4.22 16.61 -7.03
C ILE A 347 -3.47 15.28 -6.88
N LEU A 348 -3.56 14.67 -5.72
CA LEU A 348 -3.09 13.30 -5.47
C LEU A 348 -4.24 12.35 -5.86
N SER A 349 -4.03 11.56 -6.90
CA SER A 349 -5.08 10.74 -7.51
C SER A 349 -5.31 9.39 -6.79
N GLY A 350 -6.25 8.60 -7.30
CA GLY A 350 -6.53 7.26 -6.78
C GLY A 350 -5.48 6.21 -7.16
N ASN A 351 -5.51 5.06 -6.48
CA ASN A 351 -4.69 3.89 -6.79
C ASN A 351 -5.43 2.59 -6.39
N ASN A 352 -5.18 1.49 -7.10
CA ASN A 352 -5.62 0.14 -6.78
C ASN A 352 -4.63 -0.46 -5.77
N ALA A 353 -4.42 0.25 -4.67
CA ALA A 353 -3.38 -0.07 -3.72
C ALA A 353 -3.84 -1.21 -2.79
N ASP A 354 -3.05 -2.29 -2.78
CA ASP A 354 -2.89 -3.08 -1.58
C ASP A 354 -1.53 -2.69 -0.98
N TYR A 355 -1.53 -1.76 -0.02
CA TYR A 355 -0.29 -1.14 0.49
C TYR A 355 0.77 -2.16 0.96
N PRO A 356 0.41 -3.28 1.65
CA PRO A 356 1.31 -4.39 1.97
C PRO A 356 1.91 -5.12 0.76
N ASN A 357 1.51 -4.80 -0.47
CA ASN A 357 2.05 -5.34 -1.72
C ASN A 357 2.75 -4.27 -2.58
N MET A 358 2.78 -3.00 -2.16
CA MET A 358 3.45 -1.93 -2.90
C MET A 358 4.84 -1.57 -2.37
N PRO A 359 5.77 -1.09 -3.21
CA PRO A 359 7.04 -0.47 -2.80
C PRO A 359 6.78 0.88 -2.12
N MET A 360 6.31 0.86 -0.87
CA MET A 360 5.76 2.05 -0.21
C MET A 360 6.73 3.23 -0.04
N PHE A 361 8.04 2.99 -0.13
CA PHE A 361 9.02 4.07 -0.16
C PHE A 361 8.77 5.02 -1.35
N GLU A 362 8.23 4.55 -2.47
CA GLU A 362 7.91 5.40 -3.62
C GLU A 362 6.81 6.44 -3.38
N LEU A 363 6.11 6.40 -2.24
CA LEU A 363 5.12 7.42 -1.86
C LEU A 363 5.71 8.55 -1.02
N ASN A 364 7.01 8.50 -0.67
CA ASN A 364 7.60 9.49 0.24
C ASN A 364 7.52 10.92 -0.30
N GLY A 365 7.73 11.11 -1.60
CA GLY A 365 7.60 12.43 -2.22
C GLY A 365 6.21 13.04 -2.07
N GLU A 366 5.15 12.22 -2.15
CA GLU A 366 3.78 12.67 -1.86
C GLU A 366 3.62 13.04 -0.38
N TYR A 367 4.19 12.26 0.53
CA TYR A 367 4.15 12.56 1.96
C TYR A 367 4.91 13.84 2.32
N GLU A 368 6.04 14.14 1.67
CA GLU A 368 6.75 15.41 1.83
C GLU A 368 5.94 16.58 1.31
N ILE A 369 5.38 16.47 0.11
CA ILE A 369 4.48 17.47 -0.48
C ILE A 369 3.33 17.75 0.48
N ILE A 370 2.65 16.71 0.96
CA ILE A 370 1.56 16.84 1.95
C ILE A 370 2.05 17.58 3.18
N ARG A 371 3.23 17.27 3.71
CA ARG A 371 3.72 17.84 4.97
C ARG A 371 4.25 19.27 4.85
N GLN A 372 4.87 19.63 3.72
CA GLN A 372 5.77 20.77 3.66
C GLN A 372 5.33 21.89 2.70
N THR A 373 4.51 21.62 1.68
CA THR A 373 4.11 22.65 0.70
C THR A 373 2.90 23.48 1.16
N ASP A 374 2.85 24.75 0.76
CA ASP A 374 1.66 25.59 0.95
C ASP A 374 0.70 25.61 -0.26
N ILE A 375 1.11 24.94 -1.35
CA ILE A 375 0.27 24.77 -2.54
C ILE A 375 -0.98 23.99 -2.12
N PRO A 376 -2.19 24.43 -2.53
CA PRO A 376 -3.41 23.68 -2.27
C PRO A 376 -3.35 22.22 -2.75
N ILE A 377 -3.90 21.30 -1.95
CA ILE A 377 -3.89 19.87 -2.27
C ILE A 377 -5.32 19.30 -2.22
N LEU A 378 -5.69 18.51 -3.23
CA LEU A 378 -6.84 17.60 -3.18
C LEU A 378 -6.35 16.16 -3.25
N GLY A 379 -6.63 15.37 -2.23
CA GLY A 379 -6.42 13.91 -2.27
C GLY A 379 -7.70 13.17 -2.66
N ILE A 380 -7.64 12.32 -3.68
CA ILE A 380 -8.77 11.52 -4.16
C ILE A 380 -8.47 10.03 -3.91
N CYS A 381 -9.36 9.32 -3.21
CA CYS A 381 -9.22 7.90 -2.88
C CYS A 381 -7.86 7.56 -2.21
N CYS A 382 -6.88 7.01 -2.93
CA CYS A 382 -5.52 6.79 -2.42
C CYS A 382 -4.89 8.12 -1.95
N GLY A 383 -5.03 9.20 -2.71
CA GLY A 383 -4.58 10.53 -2.31
C GLY A 383 -5.21 11.01 -0.99
N HIS A 384 -6.50 10.71 -0.77
CA HIS A 384 -7.17 11.00 0.51
C HIS A 384 -6.55 10.20 1.66
N GLN A 385 -6.28 8.91 1.44
CA GLN A 385 -5.65 8.03 2.43
C GLN A 385 -4.22 8.49 2.74
N GLN A 386 -3.47 8.94 1.73
CA GLN A 386 -2.12 9.49 1.88
C GLN A 386 -2.08 10.74 2.76
N LEU A 387 -3.12 11.57 2.78
CA LEU A 387 -3.19 12.72 3.71
C LEU A 387 -3.04 12.29 5.17
N ALA A 388 -3.58 11.12 5.53
CA ALA A 388 -3.38 10.54 6.84
C ALA A 388 -2.05 9.77 6.94
N MET A 389 -1.73 8.95 5.94
CA MET A 389 -0.51 8.11 5.96
C MET A 389 0.80 8.92 6.00
N ALA A 390 0.80 10.15 5.48
CA ALA A 390 1.93 11.08 5.59
C ALA A 390 2.34 11.37 7.05
N TYR A 391 1.45 11.11 8.01
CA TYR A 391 1.68 11.29 9.45
C TYR A 391 1.71 9.95 10.22
N GLY A 392 1.54 8.83 9.52
CA GLY A 392 1.46 7.50 10.13
C GLY A 392 0.92 6.49 9.14
N PHE A 393 1.77 5.65 8.57
CA PHE A 393 1.39 4.67 7.54
C PHE A 393 0.17 3.80 7.91
N THR A 394 0.06 3.41 9.19
CA THR A 394 -1.05 2.62 9.75
C THR A 394 -2.37 3.38 9.89
N TYR A 395 -2.41 4.66 9.53
CA TYR A 395 -3.62 5.46 9.64
C TYR A 395 -4.65 5.12 8.57
N ALA A 396 -4.28 4.36 7.54
CA ALA A 396 -5.21 3.68 6.65
C ALA A 396 -5.32 2.19 7.02
N ARG A 397 -6.50 1.60 6.82
CA ARG A 397 -6.76 0.18 7.03
C ARG A 397 -7.50 -0.44 5.84
N SER A 398 -7.21 -1.70 5.56
CA SER A 398 -7.96 -2.47 4.58
C SER A 398 -9.39 -2.68 5.06
N MET A 399 -10.34 -2.52 4.14
CA MET A 399 -11.77 -2.84 4.31
C MET A 399 -12.20 -4.04 3.47
N GLY A 400 -11.26 -4.66 2.74
CA GLY A 400 -11.55 -5.58 1.64
C GLY A 400 -11.85 -4.84 0.34
N TRP A 401 -11.52 -5.45 -0.79
CA TRP A 401 -11.66 -4.82 -2.11
C TRP A 401 -13.12 -4.65 -2.53
N SER A 402 -13.47 -3.46 -3.00
CA SER A 402 -14.76 -3.19 -3.66
C SER A 402 -14.52 -2.40 -4.96
N ASP A 403 -15.09 -2.90 -6.07
CA ASP A 403 -15.04 -2.20 -7.36
C ASP A 403 -16.30 -1.36 -7.61
N ILE A 404 -16.24 -0.49 -8.62
CA ILE A 404 -17.38 0.40 -8.96
C ILE A 404 -18.64 -0.36 -9.39
N SER A 405 -18.49 -1.55 -9.97
CA SER A 405 -19.60 -2.35 -10.50
C SER A 405 -20.52 -2.83 -9.37
N SER A 406 -19.93 -3.06 -8.19
CA SER A 406 -20.68 -3.39 -6.97
C SER A 406 -21.71 -2.31 -6.59
N MET A 407 -21.42 -1.04 -6.90
CA MET A 407 -22.24 0.13 -6.54
C MET A 407 -23.28 0.55 -7.59
N GLU A 408 -23.28 -0.04 -8.79
CA GLU A 408 -24.26 0.30 -9.83
C GLU A 408 -25.71 0.02 -9.37
N LYS A 409 -25.90 -0.93 -8.45
CA LYS A 409 -27.20 -1.28 -7.87
C LYS A 409 -27.59 -0.26 -6.78
N PRO A 410 -28.77 0.39 -6.88
CA PRO A 410 -29.20 1.39 -5.89
C PRO A 410 -29.18 0.91 -4.43
N LYS A 411 -29.45 -0.36 -4.17
CA LYS A 411 -29.47 -0.96 -2.81
C LYS A 411 -28.08 -1.08 -2.17
N VAL A 412 -27.01 -0.94 -2.95
CA VAL A 412 -25.61 -1.08 -2.50
C VAL A 412 -24.95 0.29 -2.34
N ARG A 413 -25.57 1.35 -2.85
CA ARG A 413 -25.05 2.71 -2.74
C ARG A 413 -25.15 3.20 -1.30
N GLN A 414 -24.03 3.63 -0.76
CA GLN A 414 -23.97 4.20 0.57
C GLN A 414 -24.26 5.71 0.51
N GLU A 415 -25.07 6.18 1.46
CA GLU A 415 -25.26 7.62 1.65
C GLU A 415 -24.09 8.21 2.42
N ILE A 416 -23.56 9.32 1.92
CA ILE A 416 -22.50 10.11 2.53
C ILE A 416 -23.13 11.32 3.18
N LYS A 417 -22.93 11.46 4.49
CA LYS A 417 -23.48 12.56 5.29
C LYS A 417 -22.46 13.68 5.42
N ILE A 418 -22.87 14.92 5.18
CA ILE A 418 -22.07 16.10 5.50
C ILE A 418 -22.15 16.34 7.01
N VAL A 419 -21.03 16.22 7.71
CA VAL A 419 -20.96 16.42 9.16
C VAL A 419 -20.46 17.81 9.54
N ARG A 420 -19.85 18.53 8.60
CA ARG A 420 -19.45 19.92 8.75
C ARG A 420 -19.71 20.69 7.46
N LYS A 421 -20.39 21.83 7.58
CA LYS A 421 -20.60 22.73 6.45
C LYS A 421 -19.26 23.30 5.99
N ASP A 422 -18.99 23.19 4.70
CA ASP A 422 -17.78 23.73 4.08
C ASP A 422 -18.11 24.13 2.62
N PRO A 423 -17.51 25.22 2.08
CA PRO A 423 -17.76 25.66 0.71
C PRO A 423 -17.46 24.60 -0.37
N VAL A 424 -16.63 23.60 -0.07
CA VAL A 424 -16.36 22.49 -1.00
C VAL A 424 -17.64 21.71 -1.36
N PHE A 425 -18.64 21.70 -0.48
CA PHE A 425 -19.93 21.01 -0.70
C PHE A 425 -21.03 21.89 -1.33
N ASN A 426 -20.72 23.12 -1.76
CA ASN A 426 -21.73 24.03 -2.31
C ASN A 426 -22.49 23.40 -3.49
N GLY A 427 -23.82 23.35 -3.38
CA GLY A 427 -24.71 22.79 -4.41
C GLY A 427 -24.89 21.28 -4.36
N MET A 428 -24.28 20.58 -3.40
CA MET A 428 -24.49 19.14 -3.18
C MET A 428 -25.67 18.88 -2.23
N PRO A 429 -26.41 17.76 -2.41
CA PRO A 429 -27.41 17.34 -1.43
C PRO A 429 -26.76 16.84 -0.12
N ASP A 430 -27.54 16.78 0.96
CA ASP A 430 -27.11 16.21 2.24
C ASP A 430 -28.23 15.31 2.81
N PRO A 431 -28.04 13.98 2.91
CA PRO A 431 -26.87 13.24 2.41
C PRO A 431 -26.79 13.23 0.87
N PHE A 432 -25.63 12.84 0.33
CA PHE A 432 -25.41 12.60 -1.10
C PHE A 432 -24.90 11.19 -1.37
N VAL A 433 -24.93 10.77 -2.63
CA VAL A 433 -24.33 9.52 -3.10
C VAL A 433 -23.23 9.84 -4.12
N ALA A 434 -22.09 9.18 -4.03
CA ALA A 434 -20.98 9.34 -4.97
C ALA A 434 -20.46 7.99 -5.48
N ALA A 435 -19.60 8.03 -6.51
CA ALA A 435 -18.90 6.85 -6.98
C ALA A 435 -17.74 6.51 -6.02
N GLU A 436 -17.61 5.25 -5.61
CA GLU A 436 -16.52 4.81 -4.73
C GLU A 436 -15.85 3.57 -5.31
N VAL A 437 -14.52 3.57 -5.32
CA VAL A 437 -13.67 2.47 -5.78
C VAL A 437 -12.46 2.40 -4.87
N HIS A 438 -12.56 1.62 -3.80
CA HIS A 438 -11.49 1.51 -2.84
C HIS A 438 -11.57 0.18 -2.07
N GLY A 439 -10.42 -0.26 -1.57
CA GLY A 439 -10.31 -1.37 -0.62
C GLY A 439 -9.75 -0.96 0.73
N TRP A 440 -9.52 0.34 0.94
CA TRP A 440 -8.88 0.93 2.11
C TRP A 440 -9.61 2.20 2.51
N ALA A 441 -9.53 2.56 3.79
CA ALA A 441 -10.07 3.80 4.31
C ALA A 441 -9.20 4.34 5.46
N ILE A 442 -9.31 5.65 5.72
CA ILE A 442 -8.69 6.24 6.91
C ILE A 442 -9.31 5.61 8.17
N GLY A 443 -8.49 4.93 8.96
CA GLY A 443 -8.83 4.39 10.28
C GLY A 443 -8.48 5.34 11.43
N TYR A 444 -7.43 6.15 11.27
CA TYR A 444 -7.04 7.17 12.24
C TYR A 444 -6.77 8.49 11.55
N LEU A 445 -7.32 9.58 12.07
CA LEU A 445 -7.14 10.90 11.49
C LEU A 445 -6.13 11.70 12.32
N PRO A 446 -5.05 12.23 11.71
CA PRO A 446 -4.15 13.15 12.39
C PRO A 446 -4.91 14.39 12.89
N GLU A 447 -4.57 14.91 14.08
CA GLU A 447 -5.30 16.01 14.73
C GLU A 447 -5.39 17.27 13.86
N ARG A 448 -4.44 17.49 12.95
CA ARG A 448 -4.44 18.63 12.02
C ARG A 448 -5.59 18.62 11.00
N PHE A 449 -6.24 17.48 10.80
CA PHE A 449 -7.39 17.35 9.92
C PHE A 449 -8.70 17.29 10.71
N GLU A 450 -9.79 17.71 10.08
CA GLU A 450 -11.14 17.53 10.57
C GLU A 450 -11.98 16.73 9.57
N VAL A 451 -12.85 15.86 10.07
CA VAL A 451 -13.82 15.15 9.24
C VAL A 451 -14.92 16.13 8.83
N ILE A 452 -15.21 16.20 7.54
CA ILE A 452 -16.25 17.07 6.98
C ILE A 452 -17.39 16.29 6.30
N ALA A 453 -17.15 15.05 5.87
CA ALA A 453 -18.19 14.09 5.50
C ALA A 453 -17.83 12.66 5.93
N GLN A 454 -18.85 11.83 6.21
CA GLN A 454 -18.67 10.44 6.63
C GLN A 454 -19.81 9.52 6.19
N SER A 455 -19.52 8.22 6.10
CA SER A 455 -20.48 7.12 6.03
C SER A 455 -20.18 6.12 7.16
N ASP A 456 -19.99 4.82 6.86
CA ASP A 456 -19.41 3.84 7.79
C ASP A 456 -17.91 4.10 8.05
N TYR A 457 -17.29 4.98 7.26
CA TYR A 457 -15.90 5.41 7.36
C TYR A 457 -15.78 6.90 6.95
N ILE A 458 -14.59 7.45 7.11
CA ILE A 458 -14.29 8.84 6.78
C ILE A 458 -14.38 9.01 5.25
N GLN A 459 -15.24 9.92 4.80
CA GLN A 459 -15.50 10.16 3.37
C GLN A 459 -14.83 11.44 2.87
N SER A 460 -14.66 12.43 3.74
CA SER A 460 -13.96 13.65 3.39
C SER A 460 -13.34 14.32 4.60
N VAL A 461 -12.14 14.86 4.41
CA VAL A 461 -11.36 15.55 5.43
C VAL A 461 -10.85 16.89 4.92
N LYS A 462 -10.59 17.79 5.85
CA LYS A 462 -10.01 19.10 5.58
C LYS A 462 -8.90 19.41 6.57
N ASP A 463 -7.82 20.00 6.10
CA ASP A 463 -6.77 20.56 6.94
C ASP A 463 -7.26 21.83 7.64
N LYS A 464 -7.04 21.93 8.95
CA LYS A 464 -7.50 23.06 9.78
C LYS A 464 -6.84 24.40 9.40
N SER A 465 -5.71 24.38 8.70
CA SER A 465 -4.84 25.54 8.46
C SER A 465 -4.56 25.82 6.98
N ARG A 466 -4.35 24.79 6.18
CA ARG A 466 -4.01 24.89 4.75
C ARG A 466 -5.21 24.54 3.87
N LEU A 467 -5.19 24.96 2.61
CA LEU A 467 -6.21 24.60 1.62
C LEU A 467 -6.00 23.15 1.12
N ILE A 468 -6.07 22.20 2.04
CA ILE A 468 -5.90 20.77 1.79
C ILE A 468 -7.20 20.06 2.09
N TYR A 469 -7.70 19.32 1.11
CA TYR A 469 -8.92 18.54 1.19
C TYR A 469 -8.65 17.11 0.75
N GLY A 470 -9.39 16.16 1.30
CA GLY A 470 -9.42 14.80 0.80
C GLY A 470 -10.85 14.32 0.58
N GLU A 471 -11.07 13.53 -0.46
CA GLU A 471 -12.30 12.79 -0.74
C GLU A 471 -11.99 11.30 -0.96
N GLN A 472 -12.69 10.43 -0.22
CA GLN A 472 -12.55 8.97 -0.38
C GLN A 472 -13.31 8.48 -1.62
N PHE A 473 -14.44 9.13 -1.92
CA PHE A 473 -15.19 8.96 -3.15
C PHE A 473 -14.48 9.64 -4.34
N HIS A 474 -14.97 9.38 -5.54
CA HIS A 474 -14.44 9.90 -6.79
C HIS A 474 -15.40 10.93 -7.41
N ALA A 475 -15.18 12.23 -7.17
CA ALA A 475 -15.98 13.29 -7.78
C ALA A 475 -15.75 13.40 -9.30
N GLU A 476 -14.62 12.90 -9.79
CA GLU A 476 -14.22 12.96 -11.20
C GLU A 476 -14.95 11.94 -12.08
N ILE A 477 -15.45 10.83 -11.50
CA ILE A 477 -16.08 9.73 -12.25
C ILE A 477 -17.48 10.12 -12.76
N GLN A 478 -17.69 9.96 -14.06
CA GLN A 478 -18.94 10.31 -14.75
C GLN A 478 -19.93 9.14 -14.78
N VAL A 479 -20.75 9.02 -13.73
CA VAL A 479 -21.88 8.09 -13.67
C VAL A 479 -23.15 8.83 -13.22
N SER A 480 -24.31 8.41 -13.71
CA SER A 480 -25.58 9.15 -13.56
C SER A 480 -26.04 9.36 -12.12
N TYR A 481 -25.58 8.51 -11.20
CA TYR A 481 -25.90 8.59 -9.78
C TYR A 481 -24.90 9.42 -8.96
N ASN A 482 -23.76 9.81 -9.54
CA ASN A 482 -22.71 10.51 -8.80
C ASN A 482 -23.11 11.97 -8.55
N GLN A 483 -23.48 12.27 -7.30
CA GLN A 483 -23.83 13.61 -6.83
C GLN A 483 -22.59 14.36 -6.27
N GLY A 484 -21.43 13.70 -6.21
CA GLY A 484 -20.15 14.25 -5.72
C GLY A 484 -19.44 15.20 -6.68
N GLY A 485 -19.81 15.21 -7.97
CA GLY A 485 -19.13 15.99 -9.02
C GLY A 485 -18.86 17.47 -8.72
N PRO A 486 -19.75 18.24 -8.04
CA PRO A 486 -19.46 19.62 -7.67
C PRO A 486 -18.25 19.79 -6.75
N TYR A 487 -17.85 18.78 -5.98
CA TYR A 487 -16.76 18.86 -5.00
C TYR A 487 -15.43 19.28 -5.64
N LEU A 488 -15.00 18.58 -6.69
CA LEU A 488 -13.80 18.91 -7.48
C LEU A 488 -13.86 20.33 -8.05
N VAL A 489 -15.02 20.74 -8.57
CA VAL A 489 -15.22 22.08 -9.15
C VAL A 489 -15.09 23.16 -8.08
N ASN A 490 -15.70 22.95 -6.91
CA ASN A 490 -15.68 23.90 -5.80
C ASN A 490 -14.27 24.05 -5.24
N PHE A 491 -13.52 22.95 -5.07
CA PHE A 491 -12.11 23.00 -4.67
C PHE A 491 -11.28 23.87 -5.62
N LEU A 492 -11.35 23.62 -6.94
CA LEU A 492 -10.57 24.37 -7.93
C LEU A 492 -10.98 25.85 -8.02
N LYS A 493 -12.25 26.17 -7.79
CA LYS A 493 -12.69 27.58 -7.67
C LYS A 493 -12.08 28.27 -6.45
N MET A 494 -12.10 27.61 -5.29
CA MET A 494 -11.49 28.13 -4.06
C MET A 494 -9.98 28.36 -4.22
N VAL A 495 -9.29 27.46 -4.95
CA VAL A 495 -7.88 27.63 -5.33
C VAL A 495 -7.66 28.91 -6.14
N LEU A 496 -8.43 29.09 -7.22
CA LEU A 496 -8.30 30.26 -8.09
C LEU A 496 -8.64 31.56 -7.36
N GLU A 497 -9.66 31.54 -6.50
CA GLU A 497 -10.00 32.69 -5.63
C GLU A 497 -8.89 33.04 -4.65
N ARG A 498 -8.21 32.04 -4.07
CA ARG A 498 -7.05 32.25 -3.20
C ARG A 498 -5.88 32.87 -3.97
N GLN A 499 -5.58 32.35 -5.15
CA GLN A 499 -4.52 32.88 -6.01
C GLN A 499 -4.78 34.35 -6.40
N ALA A 500 -6.03 34.69 -6.75
CA ALA A 500 -6.43 36.06 -7.08
C ALA A 500 -6.28 37.05 -5.90
N LYS A 501 -6.24 36.56 -4.66
CA LYS A 501 -6.08 37.37 -3.43
C LYS A 501 -4.62 37.51 -2.98
N GLY A 502 -3.66 36.93 -3.69
CA GLY A 502 -2.22 37.11 -3.42
C GLY A 502 -1.54 36.01 -2.60
N GLY A 503 -2.15 34.82 -2.48
CA GLY A 503 -1.55 33.65 -1.81
C GLY A 503 -1.99 33.44 -0.37
#